data_AF-A0A9N9I429-F1
#
_entry.id   AF-A0A9N9I429-F1
#
_cell.length_a   1.000
_cell.length_b   1.000
_cell.length_c   1.000
_cell.angle_alpha   90.00
_cell.angle_beta   90.00
_cell.angle_gamma   90.00
#
_symmetry.space_group_name_H-M   'P 1'
#
loop_
_entity.id
_entity.type
_entity.pdbx_description
1 polymer ?
#
loop_
_entity_poly.entity_id
_entity_poly.type
_entity_poly.pdbx_seq_one_letter_code
_entity_poly.pdbx_strand_id
1 'polypeptide(L)'
;MGTYISKCVDMFPMLKLEAQVHRLHVILYEYYSDFIWNDRIRSIVEPWWIFVEDSENVELHHSEYFILNRKQLDDNQYIRS
;
A
#
# COMPACT_ATOMS: atom_id res chain seq x y z
N MET A 1 0.52 -28.87 -7.82
CA MET A 1 1.09 -27.58 -8.26
C MET A 1 0.16 -26.40 -7.97
N GLY A 2 -1.14 -26.46 -8.28
CA GLY A 2 -2.08 -25.35 -8.02
C GLY A 2 -2.17 -24.87 -6.56
N THR A 3 -2.06 -25.78 -5.58
CA THR A 3 -2.03 -25.43 -4.16
C THR A 3 -0.80 -24.63 -3.74
N TYR A 4 0.35 -24.85 -4.39
CA TYR A 4 1.56 -24.08 -4.13
C TYR A 4 1.48 -22.69 -4.74
N ILE A 5 0.96 -22.58 -5.96
CA ILE A 5 0.74 -21.30 -6.64
C ILE A 5 -0.25 -20.46 -5.85
N SER A 6 -1.37 -21.04 -5.39
CA SER A 6 -2.35 -20.35 -4.55
C SER A 6 -1.70 -19.72 -3.31
N LYS A 7 -0.88 -20.48 -2.58
CA LYS A 7 -0.16 -19.96 -1.40
C LYS A 7 0.78 -18.81 -1.77
N CYS A 8 1.45 -18.87 -2.91
CA CYS A 8 2.31 -17.78 -3.36
C CYS A 8 1.52 -16.51 -3.69
N VAL A 9 0.32 -16.66 -4.28
CA VAL A 9 -0.58 -15.54 -4.57
C VAL A 9 -1.10 -14.90 -3.28
N ASP A 10 -1.52 -15.70 -2.29
CA ASP A 10 -1.99 -15.19 -1.00
C ASP A 10 -0.90 -14.41 -0.25
N MET A 11 0.37 -14.75 -0.48
CA MET A 11 1.51 -14.06 0.10
C MET A 11 2.01 -12.89 -0.76
N PHE A 12 1.51 -12.67 -1.97
CA PHE A 12 2.02 -11.60 -2.83
C PHE A 12 1.65 -10.23 -2.23
N PRO A 13 2.57 -9.24 -2.16
CA PRO A 13 2.27 -7.98 -1.51
C PRO A 13 1.12 -7.27 -2.25
N MET A 14 0.06 -6.95 -1.52
CA MET A 14 -1.08 -6.20 -2.04
C MET A 14 -1.47 -5.14 -1.01
N LEU A 15 -1.45 -3.88 -1.46
CA LEU A 15 -1.90 -2.74 -0.70
C LEU A 15 -3.17 -2.22 -1.38
N LYS A 16 -4.27 -2.14 -0.63
CA LYS A 16 -5.47 -1.46 -1.10
C LYS A 16 -5.46 -0.03 -0.57
N LEU A 17 -5.86 0.89 -1.42
CA LEU A 17 -5.82 2.33 -1.18
C LEU A 17 -7.19 2.92 -1.49
N GLU A 18 -7.74 3.66 -0.54
CA GLU A 18 -8.96 4.43 -0.69
C GLU A 18 -8.63 5.91 -0.49
N ALA A 19 -8.80 6.69 -1.56
CA ALA A 19 -8.45 8.11 -1.59
C ALA A 19 -9.69 8.99 -1.43
N GLN A 20 -9.63 9.97 -0.53
CA GLN A 20 -10.65 11.00 -0.40
C GLN A 20 -10.04 12.39 -0.58
N VAL A 21 -10.55 13.13 -1.57
CA VAL A 21 -10.16 14.52 -1.83
C VAL A 21 -10.89 15.45 -0.85
N HIS A 22 -10.12 16.22 -0.06
CA HIS A 22 -10.66 17.24 0.83
C HIS A 22 -10.51 18.66 0.24
N ARG A 23 -11.26 19.63 0.79
CA ARG A 23 -11.46 20.99 0.24
C ARG A 23 -10.21 21.89 0.08
N LEU A 24 -9.00 21.38 0.25
CA LEU A 24 -7.73 22.11 0.13
C LEU A 24 -6.60 21.31 -0.55
N HIS A 25 -6.91 20.45 -1.53
CA HIS A 25 -5.96 19.55 -2.22
C HIS A 25 -5.27 18.51 -1.31
N VAL A 26 -5.70 18.39 -0.06
CA VAL A 26 -5.26 17.32 0.83
C VAL A 26 -5.94 16.04 0.38
N ILE A 27 -5.16 15.03 0.04
CA ILE A 27 -5.67 13.70 -0.26
C ILE A 27 -5.43 12.83 0.96
N LEU A 28 -6.54 12.40 1.56
CA LEU A 28 -6.52 11.41 2.61
C LEU A 28 -6.55 10.03 1.96
N TYR A 29 -5.51 9.25 2.20
CA TYR A 29 -5.48 7.85 1.80
C TYR A 29 -5.68 6.98 3.03
N GLU A 30 -6.74 6.17 3.02
CA GLU A 30 -6.83 5.01 3.90
C GLU A 30 -6.22 3.83 3.17
N TYR A 31 -5.27 3.15 3.83
CA TYR A 31 -4.66 1.96 3.27
C TYR A 31 -4.87 0.76 4.18
N TYR A 32 -4.97 -0.40 3.56
CA TYR A 32 -5.04 -1.68 4.24
C TYR A 32 -4.28 -2.73 3.45
N SER A 33 -3.56 -3.58 4.18
CA SER A 33 -2.80 -4.66 3.57
C SER A 33 -3.72 -5.86 3.34
N ASP A 34 -3.69 -6.42 2.12
CA ASP A 34 -4.52 -7.58 1.76
C ASP A 34 -3.64 -8.73 1.28
N PHE A 35 -2.74 -9.18 2.15
CA PHE A 35 -1.88 -10.32 1.88
C PHE A 35 -1.43 -11.01 3.17
N ILE A 36 -1.05 -12.27 3.04
CA ILE A 36 -0.47 -13.03 4.14
C ILE A 36 1.01 -12.69 4.26
N TRP A 37 1.38 -12.07 5.38
CA TRP A 37 2.78 -11.86 5.68
C TRP A 37 3.48 -13.18 6.01
N ASN A 38 4.63 -13.40 5.38
CA ASN A 38 5.48 -14.55 5.65
C ASN A 38 6.85 -14.10 6.17
N ASP A 39 7.05 -14.22 7.48
CA ASP A 39 8.27 -13.81 8.18
C ASP A 39 9.53 -14.59 7.73
N ARG A 40 9.36 -15.72 7.01
CA ARG A 40 10.49 -16.49 6.47
C ARG A 40 11.01 -15.96 5.13
N ILE A 41 10.17 -15.23 4.40
CA ILE A 41 10.47 -14.75 3.05
C ILE A 41 10.66 -13.23 3.05
N ARG A 42 9.90 -12.50 3.90
CA ARG A 42 9.98 -11.06 4.02
C ARG A 42 10.82 -10.60 5.20
N SER A 43 11.33 -9.38 5.09
CA SER A 43 11.93 -8.63 6.19
C SER A 43 10.85 -8.22 7.21
N ILE A 44 11.21 -7.43 8.22
CA ILE A 44 10.27 -6.87 9.23
C ILE A 44 9.41 -5.75 8.64
N VAL A 45 9.81 -5.24 7.47
CA VAL A 45 9.20 -4.11 6.76
C VAL A 45 8.97 -4.44 5.28
N GLU A 46 7.91 -3.86 4.71
CA GLU A 46 7.60 -3.89 3.28
C GLU A 46 7.44 -2.43 2.78
N PRO A 47 8.39 -1.91 1.97
CA PRO A 47 8.33 -0.55 1.48
C PRO A 47 7.45 -0.39 0.23
N TRP A 48 6.85 0.78 0.11
CA TRP A 48 6.00 1.19 -1.00
C TRP A 48 6.33 2.63 -1.42
N TRP A 49 6.28 2.87 -2.72
CA TRP A 49 6.22 4.22 -3.26
C TRP A 49 4.79 4.51 -3.67
N ILE A 50 4.24 5.62 -3.16
CA ILE A 50 2.91 6.09 -3.53
C ILE A 50 3.09 7.34 -4.37
N PHE A 51 2.45 7.35 -5.54
CA PHE A 51 2.49 8.43 -6.50
C PHE A 51 1.10 8.96 -6.74
N VAL A 52 0.98 10.28 -6.82
CA VAL A 52 -0.24 10.99 -7.16
C VAL A 52 0.00 11.72 -8.46
N GLU A 53 -0.80 11.38 -9.46
CA GLU A 53 -0.70 11.90 -10.82
C GLU A 53 -2.06 12.43 -11.26
N ASP A 54 -2.06 13.46 -12.10
CA ASP A 54 -3.27 13.91 -12.78
C ASP A 54 -3.59 12.98 -13.95
N SER A 55 -4.87 12.89 -14.29
CA SER A 55 -5.34 12.24 -15.51
C SER A 55 -4.92 12.98 -16.79
N GLU A 56 -4.71 14.30 -16.72
CA GLU A 56 -4.47 15.13 -17.91
C GLU A 56 -2.99 15.42 -18.18
N ASN A 57 -2.12 15.42 -17.15
CA ASN A 57 -0.71 15.72 -17.28
C ASN A 57 0.17 14.64 -16.65
N VAL A 58 1.37 14.45 -17.23
CA VAL A 58 2.39 13.51 -16.76
C VAL A 58 3.18 14.08 -15.56
N GLU A 59 2.68 15.16 -14.95
CA GLU A 59 3.36 15.79 -13.81
C GLU A 59 2.99 15.04 -12.52
N LEU A 60 4.03 14.66 -11.78
CA LEU A 60 3.87 13.99 -10.51
C LEU A 60 3.61 15.04 -9.43
N HIS A 61 2.38 15.06 -8.89
CA HIS A 61 1.94 16.03 -7.90
C HIS A 61 2.49 15.72 -6.51
N HIS A 62 2.54 14.44 -6.16
CA HIS A 62 3.04 14.00 -4.87
C HIS A 62 3.71 12.63 -4.99
N SER A 63 4.81 12.47 -4.27
CA SER A 63 5.46 11.17 -4.06
C SER A 63 5.78 11.03 -2.59
N GLU A 64 5.48 9.87 -2.04
CA GLU A 64 5.87 9.51 -0.69
C GLU A 64 6.43 8.10 -0.62
N TYR A 65 7.37 7.92 0.31
CA TYR A 65 7.91 6.62 0.65
C TYR A 65 7.22 6.11 1.91
N PHE A 66 6.37 5.12 1.72
CA PHE A 66 5.59 4.49 2.77
C PHE A 66 6.26 3.17 3.19
N ILE A 67 6.38 2.91 4.49
CA ILE A 67 6.95 1.67 5.02
C ILE A 67 5.89 0.96 5.87
N LEU A 68 5.41 -0.17 5.38
CA LEU A 68 4.52 -1.05 6.12
C LEU A 68 5.34 -1.93 7.07
N ASN A 69 5.18 -1.75 8.38
CA ASN A 69 5.79 -2.68 9.34
C ASN A 69 4.90 -3.91 9.52
N ARG A 70 5.52 -5.07 9.78
CA ARG A 70 4.78 -6.30 10.12
C ARG A 70 3.74 -6.12 11.23
N LYS A 71 4.05 -5.29 12.22
CA LYS A 71 3.18 -5.01 13.38
C LYS A 71 1.92 -4.23 13.02
N GLN A 72 1.93 -3.59 11.85
CA GLN A 72 0.90 -2.71 11.33
C GLN A 72 0.02 -3.38 10.28
N LEU A 73 0.26 -4.67 9.98
CA LEU A 73 -0.41 -5.40 8.90
C LEU A 73 -1.94 -5.36 9.01
N ASP A 74 -2.44 -5.57 10.23
CA ASP A 74 -3.87 -5.69 10.52
C ASP A 74 -4.48 -4.36 11.00
N ASP A 75 -3.72 -3.25 10.96
CA ASP A 75 -4.15 -1.95 11.45
C ASP A 75 -4.49 -1.01 10.28
N ASN A 76 -5.71 -0.46 10.30
CA ASN A 76 -6.10 0.55 9.32
C ASN A 76 -5.39 1.86 9.63
N GLN A 77 -4.74 2.42 8.62
CA GLN A 77 -3.97 3.63 8.79
C GLN A 77 -4.32 4.68 7.75
N TYR A 78 -4.28 5.92 8.23
CA TYR A 78 -4.57 7.11 7.44
C TYR A 78 -3.26 7.83 7.17
N ILE A 79 -2.98 8.09 5.90
CA ILE A 79 -1.92 8.99 5.47
C ILE A 79 -2.56 10.29 5.00
N ARG A 80 -1.96 11.40 5.43
CA ARG A 80 -2.35 12.74 5.01
C ARG A 80 -1.25 13.26 4.08
N SER A 81 -1.58 13.39 2.80
CA SER A 81 -0.75 14.07 1.80
C SER A 81 -1.35 15.43 1.44
#